data_AF-A0A0A8X3X9-F1
#
_entry.id   AF-A0A0A8X3X9-F1
#
_cell.length_a   1.000
_cell.length_b   1.000
_cell.length_c   1.000
_cell.angle_alpha   90.00
_cell.angle_beta   90.00
_cell.angle_gamma   90.00
#
_symmetry.space_group_name_H-M   'P 1'
#
loop_
_entity.id
_entity.type
_entity.pdbx_description
1 polymer ?
#
loop_
_entity_poly.entity_id
_entity_poly.type
_entity_poly.pdbx_seq_one_letter_code
_entity_poly.pdbx_strand_id
1 'polypeptide(L)'
;MLLFLSFLKKQKTEAPPVKANTPVPKQVAVRKGEIGEYKIDIQLDQLPKDYRYLSDLLIKNPKAKSGYSQIDHVVLTPYGIFVIETKNYQGIIYGGKDRKTWSVNGKFKMMNPFVQNYGHIKALASLIDRKYEESFISMVSFTKRSTFKVDLDYRKIASNELIVYDIELSEFIHRKVSILKIKHKEPLLNEREISMIYDVFLNADIKDPASRREHEEALKTSILDSDSDATCSICNKPVSDKVKAFCLSNNNFNRKILCYEHQKSVVK
;
A
#
# COMPACT_ATOMS: atom_id res chain seq x y z
N MET A 1 -16.22 15.78 -70.52
CA MET A 1 -16.83 16.95 -69.84
C MET A 1 -17.82 16.39 -68.82
N LEU A 2 -17.72 16.57 -67.52
CA LEU A 2 -17.05 17.58 -66.70
C LEU A 2 -16.58 16.95 -65.38
N LEU A 3 -15.50 17.50 -64.83
CA LEU A 3 -15.05 17.32 -63.46
C LEU A 3 -16.11 17.82 -62.46
N PHE A 4 -16.21 17.17 -61.30
CA PHE A 4 -16.41 17.88 -60.03
C PHE A 4 -15.61 17.21 -58.91
N LEU A 5 -14.73 18.02 -58.33
CA LEU A 5 -13.91 17.76 -57.15
C LEU A 5 -14.73 17.86 -55.86
N SER A 6 -14.17 17.25 -54.80
CA SER A 6 -14.22 17.66 -53.38
C SER A 6 -15.41 17.18 -52.52
N PHE A 7 -15.14 16.40 -51.47
CA PHE A 7 -14.76 16.83 -50.10
C PHE A 7 -14.83 15.62 -49.16
N LEU A 8 -13.67 15.11 -48.71
CA LEU A 8 -13.60 14.10 -47.65
C LEU A 8 -13.97 14.76 -46.31
N LYS A 9 -15.23 14.61 -45.89
CA LYS A 9 -15.71 15.01 -44.57
C LYS A 9 -15.11 14.05 -43.53
N LYS A 10 -14.09 14.52 -42.81
CA LYS A 10 -13.48 13.85 -41.66
C LYS A 10 -14.55 13.64 -40.59
N GLN A 11 -15.05 12.41 -40.43
CA GLN A 11 -15.96 12.07 -39.33
C GLN A 11 -15.18 12.23 -38.01
N LYS A 12 -15.68 13.10 -37.13
CA LYS A 12 -15.22 13.20 -35.74
C LYS A 12 -15.54 11.87 -35.06
N THR A 13 -14.51 11.11 -34.71
CA THR A 13 -14.65 9.99 -33.78
C THR A 13 -14.97 10.55 -32.40
N GLU A 14 -16.17 10.25 -31.91
CA GLU A 14 -16.57 10.58 -30.55
C GLU A 14 -15.67 9.86 -29.55
N ALA A 15 -15.16 10.60 -28.57
CA ALA A 15 -14.38 10.03 -27.48
C ALA A 15 -15.27 9.07 -26.66
N PRO A 16 -14.74 7.90 -26.23
CA PRO A 16 -15.51 6.96 -25.44
C PRO A 16 -15.95 7.60 -24.10
N PRO A 17 -17.13 7.23 -23.59
CA PRO A 17 -17.70 7.88 -22.42
C PRO A 17 -16.80 7.64 -21.20
N VAL A 18 -16.46 8.73 -20.52
CA VAL A 18 -15.75 8.71 -19.22
C VAL A 18 -16.63 7.95 -18.23
N LYS A 19 -16.26 6.70 -17.94
CA LYS A 19 -16.94 5.88 -16.93
C LYS A 19 -16.78 6.57 -15.57
N ALA A 20 -17.90 7.00 -15.01
CA ALA A 20 -17.98 7.45 -13.62
C ALA A 20 -17.49 6.33 -12.68
N ASN A 21 -16.69 6.70 -11.68
CA ASN A 21 -16.16 5.78 -10.68
C ASN A 21 -17.30 5.20 -9.83
N THR A 22 -17.79 4.02 -10.20
CA THR A 22 -18.65 3.21 -9.34
C THR A 22 -17.81 2.66 -8.18
N PRO A 23 -18.34 2.62 -6.93
CA PRO A 23 -17.66 1.98 -5.82
C PRO A 23 -17.34 0.52 -6.17
N VAL A 24 -16.08 0.12 -6.04
CA VAL A 24 -15.67 -1.28 -6.26
C VAL A 24 -16.25 -2.14 -5.13
N PRO A 25 -16.97 -3.23 -5.42
CA PRO A 25 -17.51 -4.12 -4.38
C PRO A 25 -16.38 -4.66 -3.46
N LYS A 26 -16.64 -4.74 -2.14
CA LYS A 26 -15.65 -5.13 -1.12
C LYS A 26 -14.95 -6.47 -1.40
N GLN A 27 -15.69 -7.48 -1.85
CA GLN A 27 -15.12 -8.77 -2.27
C GLN A 27 -14.12 -8.66 -3.42
N VAL A 28 -14.31 -7.69 -4.32
CA VAL A 28 -13.41 -7.44 -5.45
C VAL A 28 -12.13 -6.72 -5.00
N ALA A 29 -12.20 -5.89 -3.95
CA ALA A 29 -11.02 -5.23 -3.38
C ALA A 29 -10.13 -6.23 -2.62
N VAL A 30 -10.73 -7.10 -1.80
CA VAL A 30 -10.02 -8.17 -1.07
C VAL A 30 -9.35 -9.14 -2.04
N ARG A 31 -10.09 -9.66 -3.03
CA ARG A 31 -9.53 -10.52 -4.08
C ARG A 31 -8.40 -9.87 -4.87
N LYS A 32 -8.42 -8.54 -5.03
CA LYS A 32 -7.32 -7.82 -5.68
C LYS A 32 -6.09 -7.76 -4.79
N GLY A 33 -6.23 -7.59 -3.47
CA GLY A 33 -5.11 -7.69 -2.53
C GLY A 33 -4.44 -9.07 -2.62
N GLU A 34 -5.25 -10.12 -2.43
CA GLU A 34 -4.82 -11.53 -2.48
C GLU A 34 -4.10 -11.88 -3.79
N ILE A 35 -4.59 -11.41 -4.95
CA ILE A 35 -3.91 -11.64 -6.24
C ILE A 35 -2.54 -10.94 -6.31
N GLY A 36 -2.39 -9.78 -5.65
CA GLY A 36 -1.12 -9.08 -5.57
C GLY A 36 -0.10 -9.88 -4.76
N GLU A 37 -0.52 -10.36 -3.60
CA GLU A 37 0.29 -11.17 -2.68
C GLU A 37 0.67 -12.52 -3.30
N TYR A 38 -0.28 -13.23 -3.92
CA TYR A 38 0.00 -14.52 -4.58
C TYR A 38 1.06 -14.42 -5.69
N LYS A 39 1.14 -13.29 -6.41
CA LYS A 39 2.21 -13.07 -7.39
C LYS A 39 3.59 -12.91 -6.75
N ILE A 40 3.62 -12.43 -5.50
CA ILE A 40 4.84 -12.32 -4.72
C ILE A 40 5.25 -13.73 -4.28
N ASP A 41 4.34 -14.53 -3.73
CA ASP A 41 4.62 -15.92 -3.33
C ASP A 41 5.29 -16.73 -4.45
N ILE A 42 4.76 -16.66 -5.69
CA ILE A 42 5.36 -17.35 -6.86
C ILE A 42 6.82 -16.94 -7.10
N GLN A 43 7.15 -15.67 -6.89
CA GLN A 43 8.53 -15.19 -7.04
C GLN A 43 9.41 -15.62 -5.87
N LEU A 44 8.86 -15.66 -4.66
CA LEU A 44 9.59 -16.07 -3.46
C LEU A 44 9.92 -17.57 -3.49
N ASP A 45 9.04 -18.41 -4.07
CA ASP A 45 9.29 -19.84 -4.30
C ASP A 45 10.50 -20.12 -5.19
N GLN A 46 10.89 -19.15 -6.01
CA GLN A 46 12.03 -19.26 -6.93
C GLN A 46 13.34 -18.75 -6.33
N LEU A 47 13.31 -18.27 -5.07
CA LEU A 47 14.51 -17.78 -4.39
C LEU A 47 15.48 -18.93 -4.06
N PRO A 48 16.76 -18.60 -3.82
CA PRO A 48 17.79 -19.56 -3.45
C PRO A 48 17.42 -20.41 -2.23
N LYS A 49 17.92 -21.65 -2.17
CA LYS A 49 17.59 -22.62 -1.10
C LYS A 49 18.09 -22.22 0.29
N ASP A 50 19.06 -21.32 0.38
CA ASP A 50 19.56 -20.74 1.63
C ASP A 50 18.67 -19.59 2.14
N TYR A 51 17.61 -19.24 1.41
CA TYR A 51 16.64 -18.24 1.83
C TYR A 51 15.42 -18.94 2.45
N ARG A 52 14.69 -18.22 3.29
CA ARG A 52 13.41 -18.65 3.85
C ARG A 52 12.43 -17.49 3.74
N TYR A 53 11.14 -17.79 3.60
CA TYR A 53 10.13 -16.75 3.64
C TYR A 53 8.85 -17.22 4.33
N LEU A 54 8.12 -16.27 4.88
CA LEU A 54 6.80 -16.44 5.49
C LEU A 54 5.85 -15.45 4.82
N SER A 55 4.60 -15.86 4.63
CA SER A 55 3.55 -15.03 4.04
C SER A 55 2.35 -14.93 4.97
N ASP A 56 1.65 -13.79 4.91
CA ASP A 56 0.42 -13.48 5.65
C ASP A 56 0.53 -13.73 7.16
N LEU A 57 1.58 -13.17 7.78
CA LEU A 57 1.81 -13.28 9.21
C LEU A 57 0.91 -12.30 9.97
N LEU A 58 0.18 -12.79 10.96
CA LEU A 58 -0.52 -11.95 11.93
C LEU A 58 0.18 -12.04 13.29
N ILE A 59 0.87 -10.99 13.71
CA ILE A 59 1.58 -10.96 15.00
C ILE A 59 1.03 -9.88 15.93
N LYS A 60 1.24 -10.06 17.24
CA LYS A 60 0.88 -9.03 18.23
C LYS A 60 1.70 -7.76 17.99
N ASN A 61 0.99 -6.64 17.97
CA ASN A 61 1.58 -5.30 17.98
C ASN A 61 0.70 -4.39 18.85
N PRO A 62 0.96 -4.33 20.17
CA PRO A 62 0.16 -3.53 21.10
C PRO A 62 0.13 -2.02 20.78
N LYS A 63 1.05 -1.54 19.93
CA LYS A 63 1.10 -0.14 19.49
C LYS A 63 0.25 0.12 18.25
N ALA A 64 -0.19 -0.93 17.54
CA ALA A 64 -1.10 -0.81 16.41
C ALA A 64 -2.55 -0.63 16.90
N LYS A 65 -3.39 0.06 16.12
CA LYS A 65 -4.80 0.31 16.49
C LYS A 65 -5.58 -0.97 16.77
N SER A 66 -5.33 -2.02 15.98
CA SER A 66 -5.97 -3.33 16.16
C SER A 66 -5.28 -4.20 17.22
N GLY A 67 -4.16 -3.78 17.78
CA GLY A 67 -3.31 -4.63 18.62
C GLY A 67 -2.49 -5.67 17.83
N TYR A 68 -2.57 -5.67 16.50
CA TYR A 68 -1.90 -6.64 15.63
C TYR A 68 -1.21 -5.98 14.43
N SER A 69 -0.25 -6.68 13.86
CA SER A 69 0.37 -6.40 12.57
C SER A 69 0.15 -7.58 11.64
N GLN A 70 -0.60 -7.34 10.56
CA GLN A 70 -0.64 -8.25 9.42
C GLN A 70 0.49 -7.84 8.47
N ILE A 71 1.39 -8.78 8.19
CA ILE A 71 2.61 -8.58 7.42
C ILE A 71 2.53 -9.49 6.21
N ASP A 72 2.47 -8.90 5.00
CA ASP A 72 2.23 -9.68 3.80
C ASP A 72 3.33 -10.71 3.59
N HIS A 73 4.61 -10.31 3.65
CA HIS A 73 5.72 -11.25 3.55
C HIS A 73 6.94 -10.83 4.37
N VAL A 74 7.67 -11.83 4.86
CA VAL A 74 9.01 -11.69 5.45
C VAL A 74 9.96 -12.63 4.74
N VAL A 75 11.09 -12.12 4.24
CA VAL A 75 12.14 -12.93 3.58
C VAL A 75 13.42 -12.85 4.38
N LEU A 76 13.95 -14.00 4.77
CA LEU A 76 15.20 -14.17 5.49
C LEU A 76 16.28 -14.60 4.50
N THR A 77 17.37 -13.83 4.45
CA THR A 77 18.54 -14.08 3.61
C THR A 77 19.80 -14.04 4.48
N PRO A 78 20.95 -14.57 4.01
CA PRO A 78 22.20 -14.46 4.76
C PRO A 78 22.68 -13.02 5.02
N TYR A 79 22.10 -12.02 4.34
CA TYR A 79 22.54 -10.61 4.43
C TYR A 79 21.45 -9.64 4.89
N GLY A 80 20.24 -10.12 5.19
CA GLY A 80 19.16 -9.22 5.60
C GLY A 80 17.80 -9.88 5.71
N ILE A 81 16.90 -9.18 6.39
CA ILE A 81 15.51 -9.56 6.66
C ILE A 81 14.60 -8.56 5.94
N PHE A 82 13.98 -8.99 4.85
CA PHE A 82 13.08 -8.13 4.09
C PHE A 82 11.67 -8.22 4.66
N VAL A 83 11.05 -7.07 4.92
CA VAL A 83 9.63 -6.97 5.27
C VAL A 83 8.92 -6.31 4.10
N ILE A 84 8.01 -7.04 3.48
CA ILE A 84 7.42 -6.69 2.19
C ILE A 84 5.94 -6.34 2.40
N GLU A 85 5.57 -5.15 1.95
CA GLU A 85 4.18 -4.70 1.83
C GLU A 85 3.77 -4.68 0.36
N THR A 86 2.59 -5.19 0.03
CA THR A 86 2.10 -5.36 -1.33
C THR A 86 0.88 -4.50 -1.59
N LYS A 87 0.99 -3.61 -2.59
CA LYS A 87 -0.07 -2.67 -2.96
C LYS A 87 -0.54 -2.89 -4.39
N ASN A 88 -1.73 -3.47 -4.53
CA ASN A 88 -2.34 -3.70 -5.85
C ASN A 88 -3.23 -2.54 -6.33
N TYR A 89 -2.63 -1.34 -6.48
CA TYR A 89 -3.33 -0.15 -6.98
C TYR A 89 -3.07 0.13 -8.46
N GLN A 90 -4.02 0.82 -9.10
CA GLN A 90 -3.89 1.31 -10.47
C GLN A 90 -3.90 2.84 -10.50
N GLY A 91 -2.97 3.44 -11.24
CA GLY A 91 -2.84 4.89 -11.42
C GLY A 91 -1.60 5.48 -10.75
N ILE A 92 -1.61 6.80 -10.56
CA ILE A 92 -0.44 7.55 -10.09
C ILE A 92 -0.38 7.52 -8.56
N ILE A 93 0.72 7.06 -8.00
CA ILE A 93 0.99 7.05 -6.56
C ILE A 93 1.70 8.34 -6.18
N TYR A 94 1.07 9.15 -5.35
CA TYR A 94 1.63 10.37 -4.78
C TYR A 94 2.00 10.14 -3.32
N GLY A 95 3.26 10.42 -2.97
CA GLY A 95 3.79 10.13 -1.64
C GLY A 95 5.12 10.83 -1.38
N GLY A 96 5.71 10.52 -0.24
CA GLY A 96 6.99 11.04 0.22
C GLY A 96 7.30 10.58 1.64
N LYS A 97 8.58 10.66 2.02
CA LYS A 97 9.11 10.23 3.33
C LYS A 97 8.41 10.93 4.49
N ASP A 98 8.21 12.23 4.38
CA ASP A 98 7.64 13.06 5.46
C ASP A 98 6.11 12.97 5.59
N ARG A 99 5.45 12.17 4.74
CA ARG A 99 4.00 12.05 4.72
C ARG A 99 3.55 10.77 5.40
N LYS A 100 2.71 10.90 6.43
CA LYS A 100 2.04 9.75 7.07
C LYS A 100 1.02 9.05 6.15
N THR A 101 0.54 9.76 5.14
CA THR A 101 -0.51 9.30 4.22
C THR A 101 -0.10 9.59 2.78
N TRP A 102 -0.25 8.60 1.92
CA TRP A 102 -0.06 8.69 0.47
C TRP A 102 -1.40 8.66 -0.25
N SER A 103 -1.41 8.85 -1.57
CA SER A 103 -2.65 8.78 -2.34
C SER A 103 -2.49 8.20 -3.74
N VAL A 104 -3.55 7.57 -4.24
CA VAL A 104 -3.69 7.11 -5.62
C VAL A 104 -4.53 8.13 -6.39
N ASN A 105 -3.99 8.62 -7.50
CA ASN A 105 -4.58 9.66 -8.36
C ASN A 105 -4.98 10.95 -7.60
N GLY A 106 -4.35 11.24 -6.46
CA GLY A 106 -4.68 12.37 -5.60
C GLY A 106 -6.06 12.28 -4.92
N LYS A 107 -6.73 11.13 -4.98
CA LYS A 107 -8.11 10.94 -4.50
C LYS A 107 -8.19 9.91 -3.38
N PHE A 108 -7.72 8.70 -3.66
CA PHE A 108 -7.80 7.61 -2.69
C PHE A 108 -6.61 7.69 -1.75
N LYS A 109 -6.84 7.97 -0.47
CA LYS A 109 -5.78 8.05 0.55
C LYS A 109 -5.45 6.64 1.05
N MET A 110 -4.17 6.41 1.36
CA MET A 110 -3.68 5.21 2.03
C MET A 110 -2.60 5.60 3.04
N MET A 111 -2.44 4.81 4.11
CA MET A 111 -1.28 4.99 4.98
C MET A 111 0.01 4.88 4.17
N ASN A 112 1.03 5.66 4.53
CA ASN A 112 2.34 5.49 3.93
C ASN A 112 2.83 4.05 4.18
N PRO A 113 3.08 3.26 3.13
CA PRO A 113 3.45 1.85 3.29
C PRO A 113 4.81 1.65 3.99
N PHE A 114 5.69 2.65 3.97
CA PHE A 114 6.94 2.59 4.75
C PHE A 114 6.70 2.80 6.25
N VAL A 115 5.73 3.64 6.62
CA VAL A 115 5.29 3.78 8.02
C VAL A 115 4.61 2.50 8.49
N GLN A 116 3.85 1.85 7.60
CA GLN A 116 3.27 0.53 7.84
C GLN A 116 4.35 -0.51 8.12
N ASN A 117 5.30 -0.67 7.21
CA ASN A 117 6.45 -1.57 7.38
C ASN A 117 7.29 -1.25 8.60
N TYR A 118 7.48 0.03 8.96
CA TYR A 118 8.19 0.38 10.20
C TYR A 118 7.49 -0.24 11.42
N GLY A 119 6.16 -0.17 11.49
CA GLY A 119 5.39 -0.82 12.55
C GLY A 119 5.56 -2.33 12.56
N HIS A 120 5.55 -2.96 11.38
CA HIS A 120 5.78 -4.40 11.21
C HIS A 120 7.19 -4.82 11.64
N ILE A 121 8.21 -4.09 11.19
CA ILE A 121 9.61 -4.30 11.56
C ILE A 121 9.78 -4.18 13.07
N LYS A 122 9.17 -3.17 13.72
CA LYS A 122 9.25 -3.04 15.18
C LYS A 122 8.56 -4.17 15.92
N ALA A 123 7.46 -4.70 15.38
CA ALA A 123 6.80 -5.87 15.95
C ALA A 123 7.69 -7.12 15.81
N LEU A 124 8.24 -7.40 14.63
CA LEU A 124 9.15 -8.53 14.38
C LEU A 124 10.45 -8.42 15.17
N ALA A 125 11.09 -7.26 15.18
CA ALA A 125 12.33 -7.02 15.91
C ALA A 125 12.18 -7.21 17.43
N SER A 126 10.97 -7.05 17.97
CA SER A 126 10.72 -7.32 19.40
C SER A 126 10.68 -8.80 19.76
N LEU A 127 10.58 -9.69 18.76
CA LEU A 127 10.55 -11.15 18.95
C LEU A 127 11.95 -11.79 18.89
N ILE A 128 12.95 -11.09 18.36
CA ILE A 128 14.30 -11.63 18.13
C ILE A 128 15.37 -10.79 18.83
N ASP A 129 16.61 -11.28 18.87
CA ASP A 129 17.72 -10.56 19.48
C ASP A 129 17.95 -9.20 18.81
N ARG A 130 18.21 -8.18 19.62
CA ARG A 130 18.42 -6.80 19.19
C ARG A 130 19.56 -6.65 18.17
N LYS A 131 20.55 -7.56 18.16
CA LYS A 131 21.64 -7.54 17.18
C LYS A 131 21.16 -7.61 15.73
N TYR A 132 19.96 -8.13 15.47
CA TYR A 132 19.39 -8.21 14.13
C TYR A 132 18.59 -6.97 13.71
N GLU A 133 18.41 -5.98 14.58
CA GLU A 133 17.57 -4.80 14.30
C GLU A 133 18.03 -4.02 13.05
N GLU A 134 19.34 -3.96 12.80
CA GLU A 134 19.92 -3.28 11.63
C GLU A 134 19.87 -4.12 10.34
N SER A 135 19.47 -5.39 10.43
CA SER A 135 19.37 -6.31 9.27
C SER A 135 18.05 -6.14 8.51
N PHE A 136 17.09 -5.38 9.04
CA PHE A 136 15.78 -5.19 8.42
C PHE A 136 15.83 -4.25 7.20
N ILE A 137 15.14 -4.67 6.15
CA ILE A 137 14.98 -3.92 4.90
C ILE A 137 13.49 -3.81 4.62
N SER A 138 12.96 -2.58 4.60
CA SER A 138 11.58 -2.30 4.24
C SER A 138 11.44 -2.26 2.73
N MET A 139 10.62 -3.15 2.18
CA MET A 139 10.32 -3.19 0.76
C MET A 139 8.82 -3.04 0.53
N VAL A 140 8.44 -2.20 -0.44
CA VAL A 140 7.06 -1.98 -0.83
C VAL A 140 6.91 -2.30 -2.30
N SER A 141 6.12 -3.32 -2.58
CA SER A 141 5.79 -3.78 -3.93
C SER A 141 4.50 -3.13 -4.42
N PHE A 142 4.54 -2.52 -5.60
CA PHE A 142 3.34 -2.08 -6.29
C PHE A 142 3.19 -2.81 -7.63
N THR A 143 1.96 -3.04 -8.06
CA THR A 143 1.76 -3.58 -9.42
C THR A 143 2.24 -2.60 -10.51
N LYS A 144 2.72 -3.11 -11.66
CA LYS A 144 3.06 -2.30 -12.85
C LYS A 144 1.93 -1.45 -13.45
N ARG A 145 0.69 -1.60 -12.96
CA ARG A 145 -0.43 -0.71 -13.30
C ARG A 145 -0.38 0.64 -12.56
N SER A 146 0.61 0.81 -11.69
CA SER A 146 0.85 2.06 -10.97
C SER A 146 2.02 2.84 -11.58
N THR A 147 2.05 4.15 -11.34
CA THR A 147 3.19 5.01 -11.71
C THR A 147 3.58 5.86 -10.52
N PHE A 148 4.86 5.93 -10.20
CA PHE A 148 5.32 6.62 -9.00
C PHE A 148 5.56 8.12 -9.23
N LYS A 149 4.97 8.95 -8.38
CA LYS A 149 5.35 10.35 -8.11
C LYS A 149 5.74 10.47 -6.65
N VAL A 150 6.86 9.83 -6.33
CA VAL A 150 7.50 9.75 -5.02
C VAL A 150 8.99 10.03 -5.17
N ASP A 151 9.69 10.20 -4.06
CA ASP A 151 11.15 10.38 -4.06
C ASP A 151 11.86 9.20 -4.76
N LEU A 152 12.80 9.51 -5.66
CA LEU A 152 13.60 8.53 -6.39
C LEU A 152 14.56 7.77 -5.47
N ASP A 153 14.87 8.29 -4.29
CA ASP A 153 15.66 7.60 -3.26
C ASP A 153 15.11 6.22 -2.92
N TYR A 154 13.79 6.05 -2.98
CA TYR A 154 13.15 4.76 -2.74
C TYR A 154 13.51 3.70 -3.80
N ARG A 155 14.08 4.07 -4.96
CA ARG A 155 14.57 3.08 -5.95
C ARG A 155 16.08 2.90 -5.92
N LYS A 156 16.81 3.67 -5.10
CA LYS A 156 18.26 3.50 -4.94
C LYS A 156 18.53 2.24 -4.14
N ILE A 157 19.21 1.27 -4.75
CA ILE A 157 19.48 -0.04 -4.12
C ILE A 157 20.26 0.05 -2.79
N ALA A 158 20.99 1.14 -2.57
CA ALA A 158 21.68 1.40 -1.31
C ALA A 158 20.71 1.66 -0.14
N SER A 159 19.49 2.13 -0.42
CA SER A 159 18.45 2.40 0.58
C SER A 159 17.97 1.11 1.27
N ASN A 160 17.58 1.21 2.54
CA ASN A 160 16.85 0.15 3.26
C ASN A 160 15.34 0.32 3.17
N GLU A 161 14.86 1.38 2.51
CA GLU A 161 13.47 1.58 2.13
C GLU A 161 13.40 1.55 0.60
N LEU A 162 12.80 0.48 0.06
CA LEU A 162 12.77 0.21 -1.37
C LEU A 162 11.33 0.16 -1.90
N ILE A 163 11.04 0.92 -2.95
CA ILE A 163 9.82 0.75 -3.76
C ILE A 163 10.19 -0.02 -5.01
N VAL A 164 9.46 -1.08 -5.29
CA VAL A 164 9.66 -1.93 -6.45
C VAL A 164 8.34 -2.16 -7.19
N TYR A 165 8.44 -2.57 -8.45
CA TYR A 165 7.27 -3.16 -9.10
C TYR A 165 7.16 -4.64 -8.75
N ASP A 166 5.95 -5.17 -8.75
CA ASP A 166 5.65 -6.58 -8.47
C ASP A 166 6.54 -7.52 -9.28
N ILE A 167 6.71 -7.28 -10.57
CA ILE A 167 7.55 -8.15 -11.42
C ILE A 167 9.07 -7.94 -11.26
N GLU A 168 9.50 -6.99 -10.44
CA GLU A 168 10.92 -6.66 -10.20
C GLU A 168 11.38 -7.12 -8.81
N LEU A 169 10.48 -7.71 -8.01
CA LEU A 169 10.71 -7.98 -6.59
C LEU A 169 11.95 -8.86 -6.36
N SER A 170 11.99 -10.03 -6.97
CA SER A 170 13.10 -10.98 -6.80
C SER A 170 14.43 -10.39 -7.27
N GLU A 171 14.43 -9.68 -8.40
CA GLU A 171 15.61 -8.98 -8.93
C GLU A 171 16.14 -7.93 -7.94
N PHE A 172 15.26 -7.15 -7.32
CA PHE A 172 15.66 -6.17 -6.31
C PHE A 172 16.17 -6.81 -5.02
N ILE A 173 15.56 -7.91 -4.56
CA ILE A 173 16.07 -8.68 -3.41
C ILE A 173 17.50 -9.16 -3.71
N HIS A 174 17.73 -9.78 -4.87
CA HIS A 174 19.05 -10.25 -5.28
C HIS A 174 20.08 -9.14 -5.40
N ARG A 175 19.70 -8.00 -5.98
CA ARG A 175 20.60 -6.84 -6.09
C ARG A 175 20.94 -6.26 -4.74
N LYS A 176 19.96 -6.16 -3.83
CA LYS A 176 20.18 -5.65 -2.48
C LYS A 176 21.12 -6.57 -1.72
N VAL A 177 20.90 -7.88 -1.77
CA VAL A 177 21.81 -8.87 -1.16
C VAL A 177 23.21 -8.78 -1.77
N SER A 178 23.34 -8.65 -3.09
CA SER A 178 24.63 -8.51 -3.76
C SER A 178 25.41 -7.28 -3.29
N ILE A 179 24.74 -6.13 -3.12
CA ILE A 179 25.35 -4.92 -2.58
C ILE A 179 25.77 -5.12 -1.12
N LEU A 180 24.94 -5.78 -0.31
CA LEU A 180 25.27 -6.05 1.09
C LEU A 180 26.46 -7.00 1.22
N LYS A 181 26.57 -8.00 0.33
CA LYS A 181 27.72 -8.91 0.25
C LYS A 181 29.04 -8.20 -0.12
N ILE A 182 28.98 -7.12 -0.90
CA ILE A 182 30.17 -6.30 -1.18
C ILE A 182 30.58 -5.51 0.08
N LYS A 183 29.60 -5.00 0.83
CA LYS A 183 29.83 -4.20 2.05
C LYS A 183 30.26 -5.06 3.24
N HIS A 184 29.72 -6.27 3.36
CA HIS A 184 29.93 -7.21 4.45
C HIS A 184 30.55 -8.48 3.88
N LYS A 185 31.84 -8.69 4.15
CA LYS A 185 32.60 -9.83 3.59
C LYS A 185 32.05 -11.19 4.03
N GLU A 186 31.47 -11.23 5.22
CA GLU A 186 30.82 -12.41 5.79
C GLU A 186 29.30 -12.21 5.85
N PRO A 187 28.51 -13.29 5.76
CA PRO A 187 27.07 -13.26 6.02
C PRO A 187 26.74 -12.64 7.38
N LEU A 188 25.68 -11.84 7.43
CA LEU A 188 25.16 -11.25 8.65
C LEU A 188 24.31 -12.25 9.45
N LEU A 189 23.74 -13.24 8.76
CA LEU A 189 22.98 -14.34 9.34
C LEU A 189 23.51 -15.65 8.76
N ASN A 190 23.87 -16.59 9.64
CA ASN A 190 24.13 -17.96 9.22
C ASN A 190 22.85 -18.80 9.16
N GLU A 191 22.93 -20.00 8.60
CA GLU A 191 21.78 -20.90 8.40
C GLU A 191 21.02 -21.20 9.72
N ARG A 192 21.73 -21.40 10.84
CA ARG A 192 21.09 -21.66 12.13
C ARG A 192 20.33 -20.44 12.65
N GLU A 193 20.89 -19.25 12.46
CA GLU A 193 20.22 -18.00 12.83
C GLU A 193 18.99 -17.74 11.97
N ILE A 194 19.07 -18.00 10.67
CA ILE A 194 17.92 -17.92 9.76
C ILE A 194 16.81 -18.88 10.21
N SER A 195 17.14 -20.15 10.48
CA SER A 195 16.16 -21.13 10.98
C SER A 195 15.54 -20.72 12.31
N MET A 196 16.36 -20.25 13.26
CA MET A 196 15.86 -19.79 14.56
C MET A 196 14.90 -18.61 14.41
N ILE A 197 15.26 -17.60 13.62
CA ILE A 197 14.39 -16.43 13.39
C ILE A 197 13.10 -16.85 12.67
N TYR A 198 13.21 -17.73 11.67
CA TYR A 198 12.07 -18.28 10.96
C TYR A 198 11.09 -18.95 11.92
N ASP A 199 11.57 -19.84 12.79
CA ASP A 199 10.75 -20.57 13.75
C ASP A 199 10.12 -19.62 14.78
N VAL A 200 10.85 -18.59 15.23
CA VAL A 200 10.30 -17.56 16.14
C VAL A 200 9.14 -16.82 15.48
N PHE A 201 9.29 -16.37 14.23
CA PHE A 201 8.22 -15.67 13.51
C PHE A 201 7.04 -16.59 13.22
N LEU A 202 7.31 -17.84 12.82
CA LEU A 202 6.28 -18.84 12.55
C LEU A 202 5.46 -19.15 13.82
N ASN A 203 6.12 -19.30 14.97
CA ASN A 203 5.45 -19.58 16.24
C ASN A 203 4.68 -18.37 16.80
N ALA A 204 5.10 -17.15 16.45
CA ALA A 204 4.39 -15.93 16.82
C ALA A 204 3.15 -15.66 15.95
N ASP A 205 3.01 -16.36 14.83
CA ASP A 205 1.90 -16.15 13.89
C ASP A 205 0.56 -16.66 14.44
N ILE A 206 -0.40 -15.75 14.50
CA ILE A 206 -1.74 -16.01 14.97
C ILE A 206 -2.58 -16.55 13.82
N LYS A 207 -2.84 -17.86 13.86
CA LYS A 207 -3.68 -18.56 12.88
C LYS A 207 -5.18 -18.51 13.19
N ASP A 208 -5.56 -17.99 14.36
CA ASP A 208 -6.96 -17.92 14.78
C ASP A 208 -7.80 -16.98 13.86
N PRO A 209 -8.86 -17.50 13.22
CA PRO A 209 -9.73 -16.69 12.37
C PRO A 209 -10.49 -15.57 13.10
N ALA A 210 -10.74 -15.69 14.41
CA ALA A 210 -11.41 -14.62 15.15
C ALA A 210 -10.50 -13.39 15.29
N SER A 211 -9.24 -13.60 15.66
CA SER A 211 -8.22 -12.55 15.75
C SER A 211 -7.99 -11.85 14.42
N ARG A 212 -7.99 -12.60 13.30
CA ARG A 212 -7.89 -12.03 11.94
C ARG A 212 -9.10 -11.16 11.59
N ARG A 213 -10.32 -11.58 11.95
CA ARG A 213 -11.53 -10.77 11.76
C ARG A 213 -11.52 -9.51 12.61
N GLU A 214 -11.13 -9.62 13.89
CA GLU A 214 -10.99 -8.47 14.80
C GLU A 214 -10.02 -7.44 14.22
N HIS A 215 -8.87 -7.90 13.70
CA HIS A 215 -7.90 -7.06 13.02
C HIS A 215 -8.53 -6.30 11.84
N GLU A 216 -9.18 -7.02 10.92
CA GLU A 216 -9.82 -6.40 9.77
C GLU A 216 -10.92 -5.40 10.13
N GLU A 217 -11.71 -5.70 11.15
CA GLU A 217 -12.79 -4.84 11.63
C GLU A 217 -12.23 -3.55 12.21
N ALA A 218 -11.21 -3.63 13.06
CA ALA A 218 -10.54 -2.45 13.63
C ALA A 218 -9.94 -1.53 12.55
N LEU A 219 -9.42 -2.09 11.46
CA LEU A 219 -8.93 -1.32 10.31
C LEU A 219 -10.07 -0.66 9.52
N LYS A 220 -11.23 -1.33 9.36
CA LYS A 220 -12.39 -0.78 8.65
C LYS A 220 -12.99 0.42 9.39
N THR A 221 -13.08 0.37 10.72
CA THR A 221 -13.56 1.50 11.52
C THR A 221 -12.68 2.74 11.30
N SER A 222 -11.36 2.56 11.11
CA SER A 222 -10.45 3.67 10.82
C SER A 222 -10.64 4.35 9.47
N ILE A 223 -11.13 3.63 8.45
CA ILE A 223 -11.44 4.20 7.14
C ILE A 223 -12.70 5.07 7.25
N LEU A 224 -13.69 4.64 8.04
CA LEU A 224 -14.90 5.41 8.32
C LEU A 224 -14.61 6.64 9.18
N ASP A 225 -13.68 6.56 10.13
CA ASP A 225 -13.19 7.71 10.93
C ASP A 225 -12.37 8.72 10.10
N SER A 226 -11.98 8.36 8.86
CA SER A 226 -11.22 9.22 7.94
C SER A 226 -12.09 9.96 6.91
N ASP A 227 -13.39 9.69 6.89
CA ASP A 227 -14.39 10.59 6.31
C ASP A 227 -14.85 11.52 7.43
N SER A 228 -14.75 12.83 7.19
CA SER A 228 -14.91 13.86 8.21
C SER A 228 -16.13 13.65 9.13
N ASP A 229 -15.99 13.95 10.43
CA ASP A 229 -17.12 14.14 11.36
C ASP A 229 -18.10 15.25 10.93
N ALA A 230 -17.82 15.95 9.82
CA ALA A 230 -18.72 16.97 9.35
C ALA A 230 -19.96 16.35 8.72
N THR A 231 -21.10 16.76 9.25
CA THR A 231 -22.40 16.44 8.72
C THR A 231 -22.97 17.65 7.97
N CYS A 232 -23.89 17.38 7.05
CA CYS A 232 -24.65 18.42 6.40
C CYS A 232 -25.51 19.17 7.43
N SER A 233 -25.42 20.49 7.46
CA SER A 233 -26.16 21.35 8.39
C SER A 233 -27.69 21.35 8.23
N ILE A 234 -28.23 20.64 7.22
CA ILE A 234 -29.67 20.54 6.97
C ILE A 234 -30.21 19.15 7.31
N CYS A 235 -29.57 18.09 6.80
CA CYS A 235 -30.07 16.71 6.96
C CYS A 235 -29.19 15.81 7.81
N ASN A 236 -28.13 16.36 8.41
CA ASN A 236 -27.18 15.66 9.26
C ASN A 236 -26.48 14.44 8.61
N LYS A 237 -26.57 14.28 7.28
CA LYS A 237 -25.84 13.24 6.56
C LYS A 237 -24.33 13.52 6.61
N PRO A 238 -23.47 12.51 6.84
CA PRO A 238 -22.02 12.67 6.76
C PRO A 238 -21.60 13.23 5.40
N VAL A 239 -20.61 14.10 5.39
CA VAL A 239 -19.99 14.62 4.17
C VAL A 239 -18.48 14.38 4.18
N SER A 240 -17.86 14.24 3.01
CA SER A 240 -16.41 14.06 2.93
C SER A 240 -15.65 15.36 3.23
N ASP A 241 -14.37 15.25 3.60
CA ASP A 241 -13.46 16.39 3.78
C ASP A 241 -13.46 17.34 2.58
N LYS A 242 -13.59 16.79 1.37
CA LYS A 242 -13.63 17.56 0.14
C LYS A 242 -14.89 18.42 0.05
N VAL A 243 -16.03 17.88 0.45
CA VAL A 243 -17.30 18.61 0.49
C VAL A 243 -17.25 19.70 1.57
N LYS A 244 -16.73 19.38 2.75
CA LYS A 244 -16.49 20.35 3.83
C LYS A 244 -15.60 21.51 3.38
N ALA A 245 -14.44 21.22 2.81
CA ALA A 245 -13.50 22.24 2.33
C ALA A 245 -14.13 23.12 1.24
N PHE A 246 -14.83 22.51 0.28
CA PHE A 246 -15.57 23.26 -0.75
C PHE A 246 -16.63 24.18 -0.14
N CYS A 247 -17.44 23.68 0.79
CA CYS A 247 -18.47 24.46 1.45
C CYS A 247 -17.92 25.65 2.25
N LEU A 248 -16.82 25.45 2.98
CA LEU A 248 -16.17 26.51 3.76
C LEU A 248 -15.46 27.56 2.88
N SER A 249 -15.03 27.17 1.68
CA SER A 249 -14.38 28.09 0.72
C SER A 249 -15.35 28.88 -0.16
N ASN A 250 -16.64 28.53 -0.16
CA ASN A 250 -17.65 29.15 -1.02
C ASN A 250 -18.58 30.05 -0.20
N ASN A 251 -18.49 31.36 -0.44
CA ASN A 251 -19.24 32.38 0.31
C ASN A 251 -20.76 32.24 0.17
N ASN A 252 -21.26 31.61 -0.90
CA ASN A 252 -22.70 31.42 -1.13
C ASN A 252 -23.35 30.47 -0.13
N PHE A 253 -22.57 29.67 0.61
CA PHE A 253 -23.09 28.73 1.61
C PHE A 253 -23.05 29.29 3.04
N ASN A 254 -22.70 30.57 3.24
CA ASN A 254 -22.65 31.22 4.56
C ASN A 254 -21.88 30.39 5.62
N ARG A 255 -20.74 29.79 5.21
CA ARG A 255 -19.90 28.88 6.03
C ARG A 255 -20.63 27.62 6.55
N LYS A 256 -21.81 27.28 6.03
CA LYS A 256 -22.51 26.03 6.35
C LYS A 256 -22.00 24.89 5.49
N ILE A 257 -21.96 23.69 6.07
CA ILE A 257 -21.52 22.48 5.36
C ILE A 257 -22.77 21.82 4.77
N LEU A 258 -22.83 21.68 3.45
CA LEU A 258 -24.00 21.15 2.75
C LEU A 258 -23.64 19.91 1.94
N CYS A 259 -24.47 18.86 1.99
CA CYS A 259 -24.34 17.74 1.07
C CYS A 259 -24.68 18.17 -0.37
N TYR A 260 -24.28 17.37 -1.36
CA TYR A 260 -24.40 17.72 -2.78
C TYR A 260 -25.82 18.11 -3.20
N GLU A 261 -26.85 17.42 -2.69
CA GLU A 261 -28.25 17.74 -3.01
C GLU A 261 -28.68 19.10 -2.45
N HIS A 262 -28.24 19.46 -1.24
CA HIS A 262 -28.54 20.76 -0.64
C HIS A 262 -27.67 21.90 -1.18
N GLN A 263 -26.52 21.61 -1.79
CA GLN A 263 -25.75 22.63 -2.52
C GLN A 263 -26.54 23.10 -3.75
N LYS A 264 -27.16 22.18 -4.49
CA LYS A 264 -27.96 22.51 -5.70
C LYS A 264 -29.16 23.39 -5.40
N SER A 265 -29.76 23.27 -4.21
CA SER A 265 -30.91 24.10 -3.81
C SER A 265 -30.52 25.53 -3.42
N VAL A 266 -29.26 25.81 -3.13
CA VAL A 266 -28.75 27.16 -2.78
C VAL A 266 -28.22 27.92 -3.99
N VAL A 267 -27.87 27.21 -5.07
CA VAL A 267 -27.36 27.79 -6.33
C VAL A 267 -28.50 28.09 -7.33
N LYS A 268 -29.76 28.08 -6.88
CA LYS A 268 -30.92 28.51 -7.65
C LYS A 268 -31.29 29.95 -7.36
#